data_AF-A0A966KHL2-F1
#
_entry.id   AF-A0A966KHL2-F1
#
_cell.length_a   1.000
_cell.length_b   1.000
_cell.length_c   1.000
_cell.angle_alpha   90.00
_cell.angle_beta   90.00
_cell.angle_gamma   90.00
#
_symmetry.space_group_name_H-M   'P 1'
#
loop_
_entity.id
_entity.type
_entity.pdbx_description
1 polymer ?
#
loop_
_entity_poly.entity_id
_entity_poly.type
_entity_poly.pdbx_seq_one_letter_code
_entity_poly.pdbx_strand_id
1 'polypeptide(L)' 'FYEIAKADAWPILGATSYYHALGQSKFWDDLQDRTIIGQPCVEPRVENVPVRMPLPPAKDASSIFKTQKSGGAKSAFM' A
#
# COMPACT_ATOMS: atom_id res chain seq x y z
N PHE A 1 16.94 -0.16 0.20
CA PHE A 1 15.80 -0.86 -0.43
C PHE A 1 15.79 -0.45 -1.89
N TYR A 2 15.63 -1.37 -2.84
CA TYR A 2 15.48 -1.03 -4.26
C TYR A 2 14.01 -1.17 -4.60
N GLU A 3 13.35 -0.05 -4.92
CA GLU A 3 11.93 0.01 -5.24
C GLU A 3 11.81 0.37 -6.71
N ILE A 4 11.07 -0.45 -7.47
CA ILE A 4 10.83 -0.22 -8.89
C ILE A 4 9.39 0.24 -9.04
N ALA A 5 9.19 1.47 -9.54
CA ALA A 5 7.87 1.99 -9.86
C ALA A 5 7.55 1.71 -11.33
N LYS A 6 6.32 1.26 -11.60
CA LYS A 6 5.76 1.28 -12.96
C LYS A 6 5.42 2.73 -13.33
N ALA A 7 5.50 3.08 -14.61
CA ALA A 7 5.20 4.44 -15.09
C ALA A 7 3.82 5.00 -14.66
N ASP A 8 2.83 4.13 -14.45
CA ASP A 8 1.49 4.46 -13.96
C ASP A 8 1.24 4.05 -12.51
N ALA A 9 2.30 3.67 -11.77
CA ALA A 9 2.22 3.38 -10.34
C ALA A 9 2.03 4.69 -9.57
N TRP A 10 0.76 5.04 -9.35
CA TRP A 10 0.42 6.15 -8.47
C TRP A 10 0.65 5.76 -7.00
N PRO A 11 1.28 6.61 -6.18
CA PRO A 11 1.47 6.32 -4.77
C PRO A 11 0.16 6.49 -3.97
N ILE A 12 -0.74 5.50 -4.07
CA ILE A 12 -2.09 5.46 -3.47
C ILE A 12 -2.09 5.81 -1.97
N LEU A 13 -1.04 5.48 -1.24
CA LEU A 13 -0.93 5.72 0.21
C LEU A 13 0.37 6.41 0.64
N GLY A 14 1.05 7.08 -0.30
CA GLY A 14 2.38 7.65 -0.05
C GLY A 14 2.59 9.04 -0.63
N ALA A 15 1.78 9.44 -1.63
CA ALA A 15 1.97 10.70 -2.34
C ALA A 15 2.11 11.87 -1.35
N THR A 16 1.17 12.03 -0.42
CA THR A 16 1.12 13.14 0.52
C THR A 16 2.30 13.15 1.49
N SER A 17 2.65 12.00 2.08
CA SER A 17 3.80 11.89 2.99
C SER A 17 5.12 12.18 2.27
N TYR A 18 5.21 11.76 1.01
CA TYR A 18 6.40 11.92 0.18
C TYR A 18 6.51 13.35 -0.38
N TYR A 19 5.38 13.97 -0.75
CA TYR A 19 5.25 15.40 -1.05
C TYR A 19 5.62 16.27 0.16
N HIS A 20 5.22 15.91 1.37
CA HIS A 20 5.60 16.63 2.59
C HIS A 20 7.11 16.55 2.87
N ALA A 21 7.76 15.43 2.55
CA ALA A 21 9.19 15.26 2.77
C ALA A 21 10.07 15.95 1.71
N LEU A 22 9.70 15.85 0.43
CA LEU A 22 10.52 16.31 -0.70
C LEU A 22 10.07 17.66 -1.27
N GLY A 23 8.79 18.02 -1.12
CA GLY A 23 8.15 19.09 -1.88
C GLY A 23 7.82 18.65 -3.32
N GLN A 24 6.95 19.42 -3.99
CA GLN A 24 6.40 19.05 -5.30
C GLN A 24 7.46 18.89 -6.40
N SER A 25 8.46 19.80 -6.47
CA SER A 25 9.49 19.74 -7.51
C SER A 25 10.39 18.52 -7.36
N LYS A 26 10.94 18.30 -6.16
CA LYS A 26 11.84 17.15 -5.92
C LYS A 26 11.10 15.81 -6.01
N PHE A 27 9.80 15.80 -5.69
CA PHE A 27 8.97 14.63 -5.96
C PHE A 27 8.92 14.30 -7.44
N TRP A 28 8.73 15.31 -8.29
CA TRP A 28 8.70 15.11 -9.73
C TRP A 28 10.04 14.57 -10.25
N ASP A 29 11.15 15.14 -9.79
CA ASP A 29 12.48 14.67 -10.16
C ASP A 29 12.72 13.22 -9.71
N ASP A 30 12.35 12.86 -8.48
CA ASP A 30 12.48 11.50 -7.95
C ASP A 30 11.60 10.48 -8.70
N LEU A 31 10.39 10.88 -9.10
CA LEU A 31 9.50 10.05 -9.92
C LEU A 31 10.12 9.75 -11.30
N GLN A 32 10.76 10.74 -11.91
CA GLN A 32 11.45 10.58 -13.19
C GLN A 32 12.65 9.63 -13.04
N ASP A 33 13.48 9.84 -12.02
CA ASP A 33 14.69 9.03 -11.76
C ASP A 33 14.35 7.56 -11.43
N ARG A 34 13.24 7.32 -10.75
CA ARG A 34 12.79 5.98 -10.36
C ARG A 34 12.01 5.23 -11.44
N THR A 35 11.63 5.90 -12.53
CA THR A 35 10.88 5.27 -13.63
C THR A 35 11.84 4.58 -14.59
N ILE A 36 11.94 3.26 -14.48
CA ILE A 36 12.88 2.45 -15.27
C ILE A 36 12.35 2.19 -16.69
N ILE A 37 11.02 2.03 -16.84
CA ILE A 37 10.37 1.69 -18.11
C ILE A 37 9.12 2.56 -18.29
N GLY A 38 8.98 3.15 -19.47
CA GLY A 38 7.85 4.03 -19.83
C GLY A 38 8.14 5.49 -19.51
N GLN A 39 7.09 6.30 -19.36
CA GLN A 39 7.19 7.69 -18.91
C GLN A 39 6.17 7.95 -17.81
N PRO A 40 6.54 8.70 -16.75
CA PRO A 40 5.61 9.08 -15.71
C PRO A 40 4.36 9.76 -16.27
N CYS A 41 3.19 9.36 -15.78
CA CYS A 41 1.92 9.94 -16.17
C CYS A 41 1.32 10.78 -15.04
N VAL A 42 0.72 11.91 -15.41
CA VAL A 42 -0.06 12.75 -14.47
C VAL A 42 -1.49 12.22 -14.27
N GLU A 43 -1.95 11.34 -15.16
CA GLU A 43 -3.26 10.71 -15.13
C GLU A 43 -3.11 9.18 -15.12
N PRO A 44 -2.85 8.57 -13.94
CA PRO A 44 -2.72 7.12 -13.82
C PRO A 44 -4.03 6.41 -14.16
N ARG A 45 -3.93 5.23 -14.77
CA ARG A 45 -5.08 4.37 -15.08
C ARG A 45 -5.63 3.74 -13.81
N VAL A 46 -6.51 4.45 -13.13
CA VAL A 46 -7.38 3.89 -12.10
C VAL A 46 -8.69 3.44 -12.77
N GLU A 47 -8.91 2.13 -12.84
CA GLU A 47 -10.25 1.60 -13.11
C GLU A 47 -11.17 1.93 -11.93
N ASN A 48 -12.49 1.76 -12.07
CA ASN A 48 -13.42 1.91 -10.94
C ASN A 48 -13.19 0.76 -9.93
N VAL A 49 -12.14 0.91 -9.11
CA VAL A 49 -11.73 -0.05 -8.09
C VAL A 49 -12.30 0.45 -6.76
N PRO A 50 -13.43 -0.08 -6.28
CA PRO A 50 -13.97 0.31 -4.98
C PRO A 50 -12.93 0.01 -3.90
N VAL A 51 -12.40 1.07 -3.28
CA VAL A 51 -11.44 0.95 -2.18
C VAL A 51 -12.18 0.43 -0.97
N ARG A 52 -11.78 -0.75 -0.48
CA ARG A 52 -12.28 -1.28 0.78
C ARG A 52 -11.38 -0.84 1.92
N MET A 53 -11.99 -0.30 2.97
CA MET A 53 -11.27 -0.04 4.22
C MET A 53 -10.68 -1.35 4.76
N PRO A 54 -9.52 -1.30 5.46
CA PRO A 54 -9.04 -2.44 6.20
C PRO A 54 -10.13 -2.99 7.13
N LEU A 55 -10.10 -4.30 7.35
CA LEU A 55 -10.99 -4.90 8.34
C LEU A 55 -10.80 -4.22 9.70
N PRO A 56 -11.87 -4.06 10.49
CA PRO A 56 -11.73 -3.60 11.86
C PRO A 56 -10.76 -4.52 12.63
N PRO A 57 -10.12 -4.03 13.70
CA PRO A 57 -9.27 -4.85 14.55
C PRO A 57 -10.00 -6.12 14.99
N ALA A 58 -9.25 -7.23 15.09
CA ALA A 58 -9.79 -8.46 15.63
C ALA A 58 -10.32 -8.22 17.05
N LYS A 59 -11.49 -8.80 17.37
CA LYS A 59 -12.13 -8.64 18.68
C LYS A 59 -11.19 -8.97 19.85
N ASP A 60 -10.34 -9.99 19.67
CA ASP A 60 -9.40 -10.46 20.70
C ASP A 60 -7.92 -10.24 20.32
N ALA A 61 -7.58 -9.05 19.82
CA ALA A 61 -6.22 -8.72 19.35
C ALA A 61 -5.14 -8.71 20.45
N SER A 62 -5.44 -9.09 21.70
CA SER A 62 -4.48 -9.09 22.82
C SER A 62 -3.43 -10.21 22.73
N SER A 63 -3.67 -11.26 21.94
CA SER A 63 -2.72 -12.38 21.76
C SER A 63 -3.09 -13.18 20.51
N ILE A 64 -2.07 -13.64 19.78
CA ILE A 64 -2.25 -14.49 18.59
C ILE A 64 -3.08 -15.75 18.89
N PHE A 65 -2.92 -16.36 20.07
CA PHE A 65 -3.67 -17.57 20.44
C PHE A 65 -5.16 -17.29 20.65
N LYS A 66 -5.50 -16.12 21.21
CA LYS A 66 -6.90 -15.72 21.39
C LYS A 66 -7.55 -15.40 20.04
N THR A 67 -6.84 -14.67 19.18
CA THR A 67 -7.28 -14.40 17.80
C THR A 67 -7.50 -15.68 17.00
N GLN A 68 -6.60 -16.66 17.11
CA GLN A 68 -6.76 -17.96 16.44
C GLN A 68 -7.97 -18.72 16.98
N LYS A 69 -8.17 -18.74 18.31
CA LYS A 69 -9.31 -19.40 18.93
C LYS A 69 -10.64 -18.76 18.50
N SER A 70 -10.77 -17.44 18.56
CA SER A 70 -11.99 -16.75 18.11
C SER A 70 -12.18 -16.74 16.59
N GLY A 71 -11.08 -16.88 15.84
CA GLY A 71 -11.09 -17.15 14.41
C GLY A 71 -11.48 -18.58 14.01
N GLY A 72 -11.81 -19.46 14.97
CA GLY A 72 -12.30 -20.80 14.70
C GLY A 72 -11.21 -21.82 14.33
N ALA A 73 -9.96 -21.59 14.77
CA ALA A 73 -8.88 -22.56 14.58
C ALA A 73 -9.27 -23.95 15.15
N LYS A 74 -9.03 -25.00 14.38
CA LYS A 74 -9.30 -26.39 14.76
C LYS A 74 -8.00 -27.10 15.13
N SER A 75 -8.08 -28.02 16.10
CA SER A 75 -6.95 -28.89 16.44
C SER A 75 -6.72 -29.91 15.33
N ALA A 76 -5.45 -30.19 15.04
CA ALA A 76 -5.05 -31.30 14.17
C ALA A 76 -5.22 -32.67 14.84
N PHE A 77 -5.45 -32.69 16.16
CA PHE A 77 -5.55 -33.90 17.00
C PHE A 77 -6.95 -34.10 17.58
N MET A 78 -7.99 -33.75 16.82
CA MET A 78 -9.37 -34.14 17.16
C MET A 78 -9.59 -35.63 16.95
#